data_AF-A0A961IWQ2-F1
#
_entry.id   AF-A0A961IWQ2-F1
#
_cell.length_a   1.000
_cell.length_b   1.000
_cell.length_c   1.000
_cell.angle_alpha   90.00
_cell.angle_beta   90.00
_cell.angle_gamma   90.00
#
_symmetry.space_group_name_H-M   'P 1'
#
loop_
_entity.id
_entity.type
_entity.pdbx_description
1 polymer ?
#
loop_
_entity_poly.entity_id
_entity_poly.type
_entity_poly.pdbx_seq_one_letter_code
_entity_poly.pdbx_strand_id
1 'polypeptide(L)'
;HQIDALTGRANGVPPFAPGQDFAAWERAFLTAYETHLANLRAGRPTVFDPYGATAHAEFFAVAVELFFERPTALRDDAPEVYRQLSILFALDPAGWPG
;
A
#
# COMPACT_ATOMS: atom_id res chain seq x y z
N HIS A 1 16.01 -4.98 -6.99
CA HIS A 1 16.08 -5.06 -5.53
C HIS A 1 15.13 -4.11 -4.79
N GLN A 2 14.94 -2.83 -5.17
CA GLN A 2 13.90 -1.98 -4.54
C GLN A 2 12.47 -2.27 -5.05
N ILE A 3 12.33 -2.69 -6.30
CA ILE A 3 11.05 -3.11 -6.90
C ILE A 3 10.63 -4.51 -6.41
N ASP A 4 11.55 -5.29 -5.83
CA ASP A 4 11.30 -6.67 -5.41
C ASP A 4 10.22 -6.73 -4.31
N ALA A 5 10.20 -5.72 -3.41
CA ALA A 5 9.16 -5.53 -2.40
C ALA A 5 7.79 -5.25 -3.03
N LEU A 6 7.75 -4.47 -4.11
CA LEU A 6 6.52 -4.24 -4.88
C LEU A 6 6.11 -5.49 -5.66
N THR A 7 7.05 -6.31 -6.14
CA THR A 7 6.70 -7.52 -6.90
C THR A 7 6.19 -8.68 -6.06
N GLY A 8 6.14 -8.54 -4.73
CA GLY A 8 5.80 -9.63 -3.79
C GLY A 8 6.83 -10.77 -3.72
N ARG A 9 7.93 -10.70 -4.50
CA ARG A 9 8.99 -11.72 -4.52
C ARG A 9 9.86 -11.71 -3.27
N ALA A 10 9.91 -10.60 -2.55
CA ALA A 10 10.58 -10.54 -1.26
C ALA A 10 9.61 -11.03 -0.17
N ASN A 11 9.90 -12.20 0.41
CA ASN A 11 9.34 -12.68 1.70
C ASN A 11 7.89 -13.23 1.73
N GLY A 12 7.46 -13.96 0.69
CA GLY A 12 6.32 -14.88 0.83
C GLY A 12 4.93 -14.30 0.52
N VAL A 13 4.88 -13.15 -0.16
CA VAL A 13 3.65 -12.67 -0.80
C VAL A 13 3.40 -13.53 -2.06
N PRO A 14 2.18 -14.03 -2.31
CA PRO A 14 1.89 -14.80 -3.51
C PRO A 14 2.30 -14.01 -4.77
N PRO A 15 2.76 -14.69 -5.85
CA PRO A 15 2.84 -14.02 -7.15
C PRO A 15 1.47 -13.38 -7.43
N PHE A 16 1.48 -12.14 -7.92
CA PHE A 16 0.30 -11.30 -8.19
C PHE A 16 -0.96 -12.11 -8.48
N ALA A 17 -2.05 -11.78 -7.77
CA ALA A 17 -3.31 -12.49 -7.92
C ALA A 17 -3.76 -12.51 -9.40
N PRO A 18 -4.44 -13.58 -9.88
CA PRO A 18 -4.94 -13.63 -11.25
C PRO A 18 -5.75 -12.37 -11.62
N GLY A 19 -5.29 -11.63 -12.64
CA GLY A 19 -5.94 -10.39 -13.09
C GLY A 19 -5.35 -9.09 -12.52
N GLN A 20 -4.33 -9.17 -11.65
CA GLN A 20 -3.63 -7.99 -11.15
C GLN A 20 -2.58 -7.51 -12.15
N ASP A 21 -2.78 -6.30 -12.68
CA ASP A 21 -1.83 -5.64 -13.58
C ASP A 21 -0.66 -5.06 -12.77
N PHE A 22 0.55 -5.56 -13.04
CA PHE A 22 1.79 -5.07 -12.43
C PHE A 22 1.99 -3.57 -12.64
N ALA A 23 1.66 -3.04 -13.82
CA ALA A 23 1.84 -1.62 -14.12
C ALA A 23 0.86 -0.74 -13.32
N ALA A 24 -0.33 -1.25 -13.02
CA ALA A 24 -1.27 -0.57 -12.14
C ALA A 24 -0.81 -0.64 -10.68
N TRP A 25 -0.33 -1.80 -10.23
CA TRP A 25 0.24 -1.99 -8.90
C TRP A 25 1.43 -1.07 -8.63
N GLU A 26 2.43 -1.10 -9.52
CA GLU A 26 3.65 -0.33 -9.38
C GLU A 26 3.32 1.17 -9.32
N ARG A 27 2.45 1.64 -10.22
CA ARG A 27 1.99 3.03 -10.24
C ARG A 27 1.28 3.42 -8.94
N ALA A 28 0.41 2.56 -8.41
CA ALA A 28 -0.30 2.80 -7.16
C ALA A 28 0.67 3.07 -6.01
N PHE A 29 1.60 2.14 -5.80
CA PHE A 29 2.51 2.16 -4.66
C PHE A 29 3.58 3.25 -4.80
N LEU A 30 4.16 3.43 -5.99
CA LEU A 30 5.15 4.49 -6.19
C LEU A 30 4.53 5.89 -6.03
N THR A 31 3.36 6.12 -6.60
CA THR A 31 2.66 7.42 -6.46
C THR A 31 2.33 7.71 -4.99
N ALA A 32 1.83 6.72 -4.26
CA ALA A 32 1.48 6.89 -2.85
C ALA A 32 2.74 7.11 -1.97
N TYR A 33 3.83 6.39 -2.24
CA TYR A 33 5.10 6.57 -1.55
C TYR A 33 5.68 7.97 -1.79
N GLU A 34 5.75 8.43 -3.03
CA GLU A 34 6.22 9.79 -3.36
C GLU A 34 5.35 10.87 -2.70
N THR A 35 4.03 10.67 -2.71
CA THR A 35 3.07 11.57 -2.04
C THR A 35 3.30 11.61 -0.53
N HIS A 36 3.52 10.45 0.09
CA HIS A 36 3.84 10.34 1.51
C HIS A 36 5.14 11.09 1.85
N LEU A 37 6.22 10.90 1.08
CA LEU A 37 7.47 11.63 1.25
C LEU A 37 7.28 13.15 1.10
N ALA A 38 6.50 13.59 0.10
CA ALA A 38 6.23 15.00 -0.12
C ALA A 38 5.41 15.63 1.02
N ASN A 39 4.44 14.89 1.57
CA ASN A 39 3.66 15.33 2.72
C ASN A 39 4.52 15.47 3.98
N LEU A 40 5.36 14.48 4.29
CA LEU A 40 6.28 14.57 5.43
C LEU A 40 7.25 15.76 5.31
N ARG A 41 7.86 15.96 4.14
CA ARG A 41 8.75 17.11 3.88
C ARG A 41 8.05 18.45 4.07
N ALA A 42 6.77 18.52 3.77
CA ALA A 42 5.96 19.72 3.93
C ALA A 42 5.28 19.85 5.30
N GLY A 43 5.50 18.90 6.22
CA GLY A 43 4.82 18.85 7.52
C GLY A 43 3.30 18.64 7.41
N ARG A 44 2.82 18.07 6.30
CA ARG A 44 1.40 17.75 6.11
C ARG A 44 1.06 16.38 6.69
N PRO A 45 -0.11 16.22 7.32
CA PRO A 45 -0.59 14.92 7.78
C PRO A 45 -0.69 13.90 6.63
N THR A 46 -0.53 12.62 6.98
CA THR A 46 -0.60 11.47 6.09
C THR A 46 -1.14 10.28 6.88
N VAL A 47 -1.94 9.42 6.25
CA VAL A 47 -2.46 8.18 6.88
C VAL A 47 -1.35 7.18 7.19
N PHE A 48 -0.34 7.12 6.32
CA PHE A 48 0.84 6.26 6.46
C PHE A 48 1.74 6.74 7.60
N ASP A 49 2.19 5.79 8.43
CA ASP A 49 3.19 6.04 9.47
C ASP A 49 4.51 6.55 8.85
N PRO A 50 5.18 7.57 9.45
CA PRO A 50 6.45 8.09 8.94
C PRO A 50 7.56 7.05 8.76
N TYR A 51 7.52 5.93 9.49
CA TYR A 51 8.42 4.81 9.28
C TYR A 51 8.37 4.28 7.84
N GLY A 52 7.20 4.35 7.20
CA GLY A 52 7.00 3.98 5.80
C GLY A 52 7.83 4.81 4.81
N ALA A 53 8.40 5.94 5.21
CA ALA A 53 9.31 6.74 4.39
C ALA A 53 10.75 6.19 4.32
N THR A 54 11.07 5.13 5.07
CA THR A 54 12.43 4.59 5.17
C THR A 54 12.87 3.88 3.89
N ALA A 55 12.00 3.05 3.34
CA ALA A 55 12.16 2.42 2.04
C ALA A 55 10.82 1.84 1.55
N HIS A 56 10.78 1.41 0.28
CA HIS A 56 9.57 0.87 -0.33
C HIS A 56 9.03 -0.38 0.38
N ALA A 57 9.89 -1.19 1.01
CA ALA A 57 9.48 -2.38 1.74
C ALA A 57 8.73 -2.01 3.03
N GLU A 58 9.21 -1.01 3.75
CA GLU A 58 8.61 -0.44 4.95
C GLU A 58 7.30 0.25 4.59
N PHE A 59 7.24 0.98 3.47
CA PHE A 59 6.00 1.56 2.96
C PHE A 59 4.94 0.48 2.69
N PHE A 60 5.33 -0.61 2.04
CA PHE A 60 4.43 -1.74 1.81
C PHE A 60 3.93 -2.35 3.13
N ALA A 61 4.83 -2.58 4.09
CA ALA A 61 4.45 -3.11 5.40
C ALA A 61 3.43 -2.20 6.12
N VAL A 62 3.68 -0.88 6.15
CA VAL A 62 2.76 0.11 6.72
C VAL A 62 1.41 0.13 5.98
N ALA A 63 1.41 0.00 4.65
CA ALA A 63 0.19 -0.07 3.87
C ALA A 63 -0.63 -1.33 4.18
N VAL A 64 0.02 -2.48 4.36
CA VAL A 64 -0.63 -3.74 4.75
C VAL A 64 -1.21 -3.65 6.16
N GLU A 65 -0.48 -3.09 7.12
CA GLU A 65 -0.98 -2.84 8.48
C GLU A 65 -2.23 -1.96 8.46
N LEU A 66 -2.16 -0.82 7.76
CA LEU A 66 -3.31 0.07 7.57
C LEU A 66 -4.50 -0.61 6.92
N PHE A 67 -4.27 -1.51 5.95
CA PHE A 67 -5.32 -2.24 5.27
C PHE A 67 -6.13 -3.13 6.21
N PHE A 68 -5.51 -3.70 7.25
CA PHE A 68 -6.24 -4.53 8.22
C PHE A 68 -6.75 -3.74 9.41
N GLU A 69 -6.00 -2.75 9.90
CA GLU A 69 -6.34 -2.03 11.13
C GLU A 69 -7.26 -0.83 10.90
N ARG A 70 -7.04 -0.08 9.80
CA ARG A 70 -7.75 1.15 9.48
C ARG A 70 -8.15 1.20 7.99
N PRO A 71 -8.85 0.18 7.46
CA PRO A 71 -9.11 0.03 6.02
C PRO A 71 -9.86 1.21 5.42
N THR A 72 -10.83 1.78 6.13
CA THR A 72 -11.60 2.95 5.67
C THR A 72 -10.68 4.17 5.47
N ALA A 73 -9.76 4.42 6.40
CA ALA A 73 -8.82 5.54 6.28
C ALA A 73 -7.88 5.34 5.09
N LEU A 74 -7.37 4.12 4.88
CA LEU A 74 -6.54 3.81 3.73
C LEU A 74 -7.30 3.95 2.41
N ARG A 75 -8.56 3.50 2.36
CA ARG A 75 -9.43 3.64 1.18
C ARG A 75 -9.69 5.11 0.84
N ASP A 76 -9.90 5.95 1.83
CA ASP A 76 -10.27 7.34 1.62
C ASP A 76 -9.05 8.19 1.21
N ASP A 77 -7.88 7.96 1.83
CA ASP A 77 -6.66 8.75 1.57
C ASP A 77 -5.76 8.17 0.45
N ALA A 78 -5.80 6.86 0.22
CA ALA A 78 -5.02 6.18 -0.81
C ALA A 78 -5.83 5.06 -1.52
N PRO A 79 -6.93 5.42 -2.21
CA PRO A 79 -7.90 4.47 -2.76
C PRO A 79 -7.29 3.44 -3.72
N GLU A 80 -6.28 3.84 -4.49
CA GLU A 80 -5.63 2.97 -5.45
C GLU A 80 -4.71 1.95 -4.76
N VAL A 81 -4.05 2.31 -3.66
CA VAL A 81 -3.30 1.36 -2.82
C VAL A 81 -4.25 0.37 -2.17
N TYR A 82 -5.36 0.86 -1.61
CA TYR A 82 -6.41 0.01 -1.03
C TYR A 82 -6.91 -1.02 -2.04
N ARG A 83 -7.29 -0.57 -3.26
CA ARG A 83 -7.78 -1.45 -4.33
C ARG A 83 -6.78 -2.55 -4.69
N GLN A 84 -5.50 -2.20 -4.76
CA GLN A 84 -4.44 -3.14 -5.09
C GLN A 84 -4.23 -4.19 -3.99
N LEU A 85 -4.30 -3.78 -2.72
CA LEU A 85 -4.24 -4.71 -1.59
C LEU A 85 -5.48 -5.60 -1.50
N SER A 86 -6.66 -5.07 -1.82
CA SER A 86 -7.90 -5.87 -1.91
C SER A 86 -7.79 -6.97 -2.96
N ILE A 87 -7.19 -6.67 -4.13
CA ILE A 87 -6.96 -7.68 -5.17
C ILE A 87 -5.91 -8.71 -4.71
N LEU A 88 -4.82 -8.24 -4.11
CA LEU A 88 -3.72 -9.10 -3.66
C LEU A 88 -4.18 -10.12 -2.61
N PHE A 89 -4.94 -9.68 -1.61
CA PHE A 89 -5.42 -10.53 -0.53
C PHE A 89 -6.79 -11.18 -0.81
N ALA A 90 -7.47 -10.76 -1.89
CA ALA A 90 -8.87 -11.10 -2.17
C ALA A 90 -9.82 -10.78 -1.00
N LEU A 91 -9.60 -9.63 -0.34
CA LEU A 91 -10.36 -9.17 0.83
C LEU A 91 -10.84 -7.72 0.65
N ASP A 92 -11.92 -7.36 1.34
CA ASP A 92 -12.43 -5.99 1.46
C ASP A 92 -12.72 -5.64 2.93
N PRO A 93 -11.68 -5.34 3.74
CA PRO A 93 -11.86 -5.09 5.18
C PRO A 93 -12.68 -3.82 5.48
N ALA A 94 -12.71 -2.83 4.58
CA ALA A 94 -13.58 -1.64 4.75
C ALA A 94 -15.08 -1.98 4.64
N GLY A 95 -15.43 -3.16 4.11
CA GLY A 95 -16.79 -3.66 4.02
C GLY A 95 -17.20 -4.62 5.15
N TRP A 96 -16.28 -4.97 6.06
CA TRP A 96 -16.60 -5.87 7.17
C TRP A 96 -17.47 -5.18 8.23
N PRO A 97 -18.44 -5.91 8.83
CA PRO A 97 -19.18 -5.39 9.98
C PRO A 97 -18.22 -5.21 11.16
N GLY A 98 -18.31 -4.05 11.82
CA GLY A 98 -17.57 -3.73 13.05
C GLY A 98 -18.17 -4.35 14.30
#